data_AF-A0A7S0MII7-F1
#
_entry.id   AF-A0A7S0MII7-F1
#
_cell.length_a   1.000
_cell.length_b   1.000
_cell.length_c   1.000
_cell.angle_alpha   90.00
_cell.angle_beta   90.00
_cell.angle_gamma   90.00
#
_symmetry.space_group_name_H-M   'P 1'
#
loop_
_entity.id
_entity.type
_entity.pdbx_description
1 polymer ?
#
loop_
_entity_poly.entity_id
_entity_poly.type
_entity_poly.pdbx_seq_one_letter_code
_entity_poly.pdbx_strand_id
1 'polypeptide(L)'
;EARASLPGFVIGDVLVLSIGAGRALGTGRTHVLSLNFTNPPLAQPSPPISISVSGSFPIQTTSAMNSAADIFGIAGGSRPLYVIIPAWIRADVGQASFIPGAANTISATLQANFELPEGTVVAIGGLLGTQTSGKELRVSSIPPDFVKAGAGAWQKGKGELRLAASSHRGWMIGVVLRFNLTNPSRPSGPASVTARAFDGGDQRPVIKAAGMIGSTEPLLGVLRGAQPLRVFTPAFTTAAMGQATPIAASENTLTLTLAVNVDLDAGCRLTIAGLTGGAPSQGSAALSAGSLWASVVGHAW
;
A
#
# COMPACT_ATOMS: atom_id res chain seq x y z
N GLU A 1 4.14 37.92 15.84
CA GLU A 1 5.17 38.74 16.50
C GLU A 1 6.41 38.82 15.61
N ALA A 2 7.01 40.01 15.48
CA ALA A 2 8.24 40.18 14.72
C ALA A 2 9.38 39.45 15.44
N ARG A 3 10.00 38.46 14.77
CA ARG A 3 11.20 37.76 15.30
C ARG A 3 12.36 38.74 15.30
N ALA A 4 12.75 39.25 16.47
CA ALA A 4 13.97 40.04 16.60
C ALA A 4 15.19 39.13 16.37
N SER A 5 16.09 39.51 15.45
CA SER A 5 17.38 38.85 15.29
C SER A 5 18.25 39.19 16.50
N LEU A 6 18.63 38.19 17.31
CA LEU A 6 19.57 38.37 18.40
C LEU A 6 21.01 38.34 17.86
N PRO A 7 21.91 39.22 18.33
CA PRO A 7 23.32 39.14 17.98
C PRO A 7 23.92 37.86 18.57
N GLY A 8 24.58 37.07 17.74
CA GLY A 8 25.20 35.81 18.13
C GLY A 8 25.97 35.15 17.00
N PHE A 9 26.72 34.11 17.32
CA PHE A 9 27.51 33.33 16.37
C PHE A 9 27.54 31.85 16.79
N VAL A 10 27.91 30.98 15.86
CA VAL A 10 28.09 29.55 16.11
C VAL A 10 29.56 29.19 15.96
N ILE A 11 30.11 28.46 16.95
CA ILE A 11 31.44 27.86 16.87
C ILE A 11 31.28 26.36 17.12
N GLY A 12 31.48 25.55 16.07
CA GLY A 12 31.25 24.11 16.16
C GLY A 12 29.79 23.79 16.53
N ASP A 13 29.60 23.14 17.66
CA ASP A 13 28.32 22.77 18.26
C ASP A 13 27.79 23.80 19.29
N VAL A 14 28.52 24.90 19.50
CA VAL A 14 28.16 25.94 20.49
C VAL A 14 27.51 27.13 19.80
N LEU A 15 26.27 27.44 20.17
CA LEU A 15 25.62 28.72 19.86
C LEU A 15 25.91 29.72 20.97
N VAL A 16 26.55 30.84 20.63
CA VAL A 16 26.81 31.95 21.54
C VAL A 16 25.88 33.10 21.20
N LEU A 17 25.09 33.54 22.18
CA LEU A 17 24.19 34.69 22.06
C LEU A 17 24.67 35.80 22.99
N SER A 18 24.55 37.05 22.54
CA SER A 18 24.88 38.23 23.35
C SER A 18 23.61 38.97 23.77
N ILE A 19 23.57 39.40 25.03
CA ILE A 19 22.55 40.33 25.51
C ILE A 19 22.89 41.72 24.98
N GLY A 20 21.94 42.35 24.28
CA GLY A 20 22.17 43.68 23.70
C GLY A 20 22.46 44.76 24.75
N ALA A 21 23.19 45.81 24.36
CA ALA A 21 23.53 46.92 25.25
C ALA A 21 22.27 47.53 25.88
N GLY A 22 22.31 47.78 27.19
CA GLY A 22 21.17 48.31 27.96
C GLY A 22 19.99 47.34 28.12
N ARG A 23 20.13 46.07 27.72
CA ARG A 23 19.13 45.02 27.91
C ARG A 23 19.56 44.06 29.02
N ALA A 24 18.60 43.36 29.60
CA ALA A 24 18.82 42.33 30.60
C ALA A 24 17.79 41.21 30.48
N LEU A 25 18.18 39.98 30.83
CA LEU A 25 17.21 38.94 31.14
C LEU A 25 16.68 39.21 32.55
N GLY A 26 15.43 39.66 32.64
CA GLY A 26 14.84 40.05 33.93
C GLY A 26 14.72 38.87 34.89
N THR A 27 15.10 39.08 36.15
CA THR A 27 15.02 38.10 37.23
C THR A 27 13.61 37.54 37.39
N GLY A 28 13.49 36.22 37.56
CA GLY A 28 12.22 35.53 37.78
C GLY A 28 11.27 35.50 36.56
N ARG A 29 11.72 36.02 35.40
CA ARG A 29 10.93 35.98 34.15
C ARG A 29 11.36 34.81 33.29
N THR A 30 10.38 34.08 32.76
CA THR A 30 10.61 33.06 31.74
C THR A 30 10.93 33.72 30.42
N HIS A 31 12.04 33.32 29.80
CA HIS A 31 12.42 33.73 28.45
C HIS A 31 12.37 32.50 27.54
N VAL A 32 11.79 32.66 26.35
CA VAL A 32 11.71 31.58 25.35
C VAL A 32 12.56 31.96 24.15
N LEU A 33 13.53 31.11 23.84
CA LEU A 33 14.33 31.19 22.62
C LEU A 33 13.85 30.10 21.67
N SER A 34 13.69 30.44 20.40
CA SER A 34 13.39 29.47 19.34
C SER A 34 14.46 29.51 18.27
N LEU A 35 14.99 28.35 17.93
CA LEU A 35 16.03 28.16 16.94
C LEU A 35 15.48 27.26 15.83
N ASN A 36 15.68 27.64 14.58
CA ASN A 36 15.40 26.76 13.45
C ASN A 36 16.67 25.93 13.20
N PHE A 37 16.53 24.60 13.22
CA PHE A 37 17.64 23.68 13.00
C PHE A 37 17.25 22.62 11.97
N THR A 38 18.21 22.15 11.17
CA THR A 38 18.00 21.01 10.25
C THR A 38 18.62 19.78 10.87
N ASN A 39 17.83 18.72 11.03
CA ASN A 39 18.32 17.47 11.59
C ASN A 39 19.41 16.84 10.69
N PRO A 40 20.41 16.17 11.29
CA PRO A 40 21.43 15.44 10.55
C PRO A 40 20.83 14.30 9.70
N PRO A 41 21.53 13.84 8.65
CA PRO A 41 21.03 12.81 7.74
C PRO A 41 21.05 11.39 8.34
N LEU A 42 21.71 11.21 9.48
CA LEU A 42 21.83 9.94 10.18
C LEU A 42 20.94 9.92 11.43
N ALA A 43 20.44 8.73 11.76
CA ALA A 43 19.78 8.53 13.04
C ALA A 43 20.79 8.75 14.18
N GLN A 44 20.33 9.35 15.27
CA GLN A 44 21.15 9.56 16.46
C GLN A 44 20.29 9.63 17.72
N PRO A 45 20.83 9.22 18.88
CA PRO A 45 20.22 9.53 20.17
C PRO A 45 20.23 11.04 20.43
N SER A 46 19.40 11.49 21.36
CA SER A 46 19.46 12.88 21.85
C SER A 46 20.82 13.11 22.53
N PRO A 47 21.63 14.09 22.09
CA PRO A 47 22.87 14.46 22.75
C PRO A 47 22.59 15.20 24.06
N PRO A 48 23.54 15.20 25.01
CA PRO A 48 23.44 16.04 26.19
C PRO A 48 23.49 17.51 25.77
N ILE A 49 22.48 18.29 26.16
CA ILE A 49 22.45 19.74 25.94
C ILE A 49 22.78 20.42 27.26
N SER A 50 23.64 21.43 27.22
CA SER A 50 23.98 22.23 28.40
C SER A 50 23.94 23.71 28.06
N ILE A 51 23.77 24.54 29.09
CA ILE A 51 23.76 25.99 29.00
C ILE A 51 24.68 26.56 30.07
N SER A 52 25.40 27.63 29.71
CA SER A 52 26.23 28.42 30.62
C SER A 52 26.14 29.88 30.23
N VAL A 53 26.58 30.77 31.12
CA VAL A 53 26.73 32.19 30.84
C VAL A 53 28.17 32.57 31.14
N SER A 54 28.81 33.30 30.22
CA SER A 54 30.13 33.89 30.39
C SER A 54 30.02 35.42 30.50
N GLY A 55 31.10 36.09 30.91
CA GLY A 55 31.16 37.55 31.09
C GLY A 55 31.42 37.95 32.54
N SER A 56 30.94 39.13 32.94
CA SER A 56 31.20 39.69 34.28
C SER A 56 30.53 38.91 35.41
N PHE A 57 29.49 38.14 35.10
CA PHE A 57 28.76 37.28 36.05
C PHE A 57 28.54 35.90 35.43
N PRO A 58 29.54 35.01 35.49
CA PRO A 58 29.42 33.70 34.86
C PRO A 58 28.44 32.79 35.62
N ILE A 59 27.62 32.06 34.87
CA ILE A 59 26.77 30.98 35.39
C ILE A 59 27.39 29.66 34.94
N GLN A 60 27.66 28.78 35.90
CA GLN A 60 28.27 27.47 35.64
C GLN A 60 27.40 26.62 34.70
N THR A 61 28.08 25.81 33.89
CA THR A 61 27.43 24.90 32.94
C THR A 61 26.44 23.99 33.66
N THR A 62 25.21 24.00 33.18
CA THR A 62 24.11 23.18 33.70
C THR A 62 23.47 22.42 32.54
N SER A 63 23.16 21.14 32.75
CA SER A 63 22.44 20.32 31.77
C SER A 63 21.01 20.85 31.60
N ALA A 64 20.59 21.04 30.35
CA ALA A 64 19.21 21.34 30.03
C ALA A 64 18.34 20.10 30.24
N MET A 65 17.18 20.27 30.88
CA MET A 65 16.22 19.18 31.04
C MET A 65 15.55 18.86 29.70
N ASN A 66 15.62 17.61 29.27
CA ASN A 66 14.97 17.16 28.05
C ASN A 66 13.47 16.96 28.28
N SER A 67 12.66 17.35 27.30
CA SER A 67 11.28 16.88 27.18
C SER A 67 11.28 15.38 26.84
N ALA A 68 10.23 14.66 27.24
CA ALA A 68 10.07 13.22 27.00
C ALA A 68 8.71 12.87 26.38
N ALA A 69 8.07 13.84 25.74
CA ALA A 69 6.80 13.63 25.05
C ALA A 69 7.00 12.84 23.75
N ASP A 70 5.98 12.07 23.40
CA ASP A 70 5.96 11.31 22.17
C ASP A 70 5.58 12.22 21.00
N ILE A 71 6.39 12.18 19.94
CA ILE A 71 6.14 12.94 18.71
C ILE A 71 6.02 11.92 17.57
N PHE A 72 4.92 12.00 16.82
CA PHE A 72 4.61 11.06 15.73
C PHE A 72 4.70 9.58 16.15
N GLY A 73 4.25 9.26 17.37
CA GLY A 73 4.29 7.91 17.92
C GLY A 73 5.68 7.43 18.34
N ILE A 74 6.72 8.25 18.18
CA ILE A 74 8.07 7.95 18.63
C ILE A 74 8.20 8.29 20.11
N ALA A 75 8.49 7.27 20.92
CA ALA A 75 8.72 7.39 22.35
C ALA A 75 9.83 8.40 22.65
N GLY A 76 9.53 9.44 23.42
CA GLY A 76 10.50 10.51 23.73
C GLY A 76 10.95 11.31 22.50
N GLY A 77 10.13 11.35 21.45
CA GLY A 77 10.39 12.09 20.20
C GLY A 77 10.62 13.59 20.37
N SER A 78 10.23 14.18 21.51
CA SER A 78 10.48 15.60 21.82
C SER A 78 11.88 15.89 22.39
N ARG A 79 12.72 14.87 22.59
CA ARG A 79 14.11 15.07 23.03
C ARG A 79 14.89 15.82 21.94
N PRO A 80 15.65 16.87 22.29
CA PRO A 80 16.36 17.68 21.30
C PRO A 80 17.34 16.82 20.52
N LEU A 81 17.32 16.98 19.19
CA LEU A 81 18.18 16.26 18.24
C LEU A 81 18.14 14.73 18.39
N TYR A 82 17.04 14.16 18.91
CA TYR A 82 16.74 12.75 18.73
C TYR A 82 16.24 12.53 17.29
N VAL A 83 16.97 11.74 16.51
CA VAL A 83 16.71 11.60 15.07
C VAL A 83 16.55 10.13 14.73
N ILE A 84 15.46 9.82 14.02
CA ILE A 84 15.22 8.53 13.38
C ILE A 84 15.30 8.67 11.86
N ILE A 85 15.53 7.56 11.16
CA ILE A 85 15.37 7.49 9.70
C ILE A 85 13.98 6.91 9.41
N PRO A 86 13.07 7.67 8.78
CA PRO A 86 11.76 7.16 8.38
C PRO A 86 11.88 5.99 7.39
N ALA A 87 11.15 4.92 7.65
CA ALA A 87 11.16 3.71 6.82
C ALA A 87 9.81 2.99 6.84
N TRP A 88 9.52 2.26 5.77
CA TRP A 88 8.51 1.20 5.77
C TRP A 88 9.12 -0.04 6.42
N ILE A 89 8.57 -0.47 7.56
CA ILE A 89 8.95 -1.73 8.22
C ILE A 89 8.14 -2.92 7.71
N ARG A 90 6.98 -2.64 7.09
CA ARG A 90 6.20 -3.62 6.32
C ARG A 90 5.66 -2.96 5.05
N ALA A 91 5.80 -3.66 3.93
CA ALA A 91 5.32 -3.22 2.63
C ALA A 91 4.98 -4.44 1.77
N ASP A 92 3.73 -4.90 1.83
CA ASP A 92 3.23 -6.07 1.09
C ASP A 92 2.15 -5.66 0.08
N VAL A 93 2.02 -6.40 -1.02
CA VAL A 93 1.00 -6.13 -2.02
C VAL A 93 0.42 -7.41 -2.61
N GLY A 94 -0.89 -7.45 -2.81
CA GLY A 94 -1.59 -8.55 -3.48
C GLY A 94 -2.72 -8.04 -4.37
N GLN A 95 -3.28 -8.95 -5.15
CA GLN A 95 -4.40 -8.68 -6.05
C GLN A 95 -5.53 -9.71 -5.90
N ALA A 96 -6.72 -9.35 -6.36
CA ALA A 96 -7.91 -10.20 -6.30
C ALA A 96 -8.26 -10.89 -7.64
N SER A 97 -7.70 -10.44 -8.77
CA SER A 97 -7.99 -11.00 -10.09
C SER A 97 -6.81 -10.84 -11.04
N PHE A 98 -6.45 -11.90 -11.76
CA PHE A 98 -5.47 -11.84 -12.87
C PHE A 98 -6.11 -11.78 -14.25
N ILE A 99 -7.45 -11.71 -14.34
CA ILE A 99 -8.17 -11.90 -15.61
C ILE A 99 -7.85 -10.73 -16.56
N PRO A 100 -7.45 -10.98 -17.82
CA PRO A 100 -7.09 -9.93 -18.76
C PRO A 100 -8.24 -8.92 -18.97
N GLY A 101 -7.94 -7.63 -18.88
CA GLY A 101 -8.91 -6.55 -19.08
C GLY A 101 -10.01 -6.44 -18.01
N ALA A 102 -10.06 -7.33 -17.03
CA ALA A 102 -11.05 -7.29 -15.96
C ALA A 102 -10.69 -6.27 -14.88
N ALA A 103 -11.68 -5.89 -14.07
CA ALA A 103 -11.43 -5.16 -12.84
C ALA A 103 -10.69 -6.05 -11.83
N ASN A 104 -9.75 -5.45 -11.11
CA ASN A 104 -8.86 -6.10 -10.16
C ASN A 104 -8.64 -5.19 -8.95
N THR A 105 -8.94 -5.69 -7.77
CA THR A 105 -8.66 -5.00 -6.51
C THR A 105 -7.21 -5.25 -6.12
N ILE A 106 -6.42 -4.18 -6.02
CA ILE A 106 -5.08 -4.21 -5.45
C ILE A 106 -5.18 -3.91 -3.96
N SER A 107 -4.55 -4.75 -3.13
CA SER A 107 -4.46 -4.58 -1.67
C SER A 107 -3.00 -4.36 -1.28
N ALA A 108 -2.68 -3.17 -0.77
CA ALA A 108 -1.35 -2.82 -0.29
C ALA A 108 -1.35 -2.73 1.24
N THR A 109 -0.44 -3.42 1.92
CA THR A 109 -0.29 -3.33 3.38
C THR A 109 0.99 -2.59 3.72
N LEU A 110 0.86 -1.45 4.39
CA LEU A 110 1.99 -0.57 4.74
C LEU A 110 2.06 -0.37 6.25
N GLN A 111 3.27 -0.44 6.80
CA GLN A 111 3.57 -0.09 8.18
C GLN A 111 4.85 0.73 8.20
N ALA A 112 4.79 1.94 8.75
CA ALA A 112 5.94 2.81 8.94
C ALA A 112 6.52 2.63 10.35
N ASN A 113 7.77 3.02 10.57
CA ASN A 113 8.37 3.07 11.90
C ASN A 113 7.98 4.31 12.73
N PHE A 114 7.07 5.14 12.22
CA PHE A 114 6.52 6.33 12.87
C PHE A 114 5.11 6.61 12.35
N GLU A 115 4.33 7.42 13.06
CA GLU A 115 3.02 7.86 12.58
C GLU A 115 3.16 8.92 11.50
N LEU A 116 2.55 8.68 10.33
CA LEU A 116 2.56 9.66 9.25
C LEU A 116 1.71 10.87 9.65
N PRO A 117 2.25 12.10 9.59
CA PRO A 117 1.46 13.32 9.80
C PRO A 117 0.32 13.44 8.79
N GLU A 118 -0.78 14.12 9.16
CA GLU A 118 -1.85 14.44 8.22
C GLU A 118 -1.29 15.16 6.98
N GLY A 119 -1.75 14.75 5.80
CA GLY A 119 -1.34 15.34 4.53
C GLY A 119 -0.09 14.71 3.92
N THR A 120 0.66 13.87 4.67
CA THR A 120 1.75 13.07 4.11
C THR A 120 1.27 12.33 2.87
N VAL A 121 1.96 12.49 1.75
CA VAL A 121 1.56 11.85 0.49
C VAL A 121 2.22 10.48 0.40
N VAL A 122 1.40 9.43 0.40
CA VAL A 122 1.83 8.06 0.16
C VAL A 122 1.68 7.75 -1.32
N ALA A 123 2.76 7.33 -1.96
CA ALA A 123 2.79 6.94 -3.36
C ALA A 123 3.03 5.43 -3.50
N ILE A 124 2.17 4.76 -4.26
CA ILE A 124 2.29 3.35 -4.65
C ILE A 124 2.56 3.33 -6.16
N GLY A 125 3.79 2.98 -6.54
CA GLY A 125 4.28 3.03 -7.92
C GLY A 125 4.58 1.66 -8.51
N GLY A 126 4.91 1.63 -9.81
CA GLY A 126 5.26 0.40 -10.54
C GLY A 126 4.06 -0.34 -11.15
N LEU A 127 2.85 0.25 -11.08
CA LEU A 127 1.59 -0.33 -11.54
C LEU A 127 1.32 -0.02 -13.04
N LEU A 128 2.32 -0.26 -13.89
CA LEU A 128 2.27 0.04 -15.32
C LEU A 128 1.44 -1.00 -16.12
N GLY A 129 1.04 -0.64 -17.34
CA GLY A 129 0.34 -1.54 -18.27
C GLY A 129 -1.15 -1.75 -17.99
N THR A 130 -1.68 -1.22 -16.89
CA THR A 130 -3.11 -1.27 -16.57
C THR A 130 -3.95 -0.47 -17.56
N GLN A 131 -5.24 -0.80 -17.65
CA GLN A 131 -6.17 -0.14 -18.58
C GLN A 131 -6.95 1.02 -17.93
N THR A 132 -6.77 1.26 -16.63
CA THR A 132 -7.48 2.29 -15.87
C THR A 132 -7.17 3.70 -16.35
N SER A 133 -8.16 4.37 -16.93
CA SER A 133 -8.05 5.70 -17.56
C SER A 133 -8.36 6.89 -16.62
N GLY A 134 -8.91 6.64 -15.43
CA GLY A 134 -9.25 7.69 -14.46
C GLY A 134 -8.05 8.52 -14.01
N LYS A 135 -8.29 9.72 -13.46
CA LYS A 135 -7.25 10.52 -12.78
C LYS A 135 -7.31 10.41 -11.27
N GLU A 136 -8.37 9.79 -10.76
CA GLU A 136 -8.61 9.59 -9.34
C GLU A 136 -9.15 8.17 -9.14
N LEU A 137 -8.71 7.50 -8.07
CA LEU A 137 -9.22 6.21 -7.64
C LEU A 137 -9.81 6.37 -6.25
N ARG A 138 -10.95 5.73 -6.00
CA ARG A 138 -11.42 5.50 -4.63
C ARG A 138 -10.43 4.57 -3.94
N VAL A 139 -10.05 4.92 -2.73
CA VAL A 139 -9.16 4.13 -1.89
C VAL A 139 -9.82 3.92 -0.55
N SER A 140 -10.09 2.67 -0.22
CA SER A 140 -10.52 2.30 1.12
C SER A 140 -9.33 1.85 1.95
N SER A 141 -9.45 1.97 3.28
CA SER A 141 -8.44 1.53 4.21
C SER A 141 -9.02 0.59 5.26
N ILE A 142 -8.17 -0.29 5.80
CA ILE A 142 -8.44 -1.06 7.02
C ILE A 142 -7.26 -0.81 7.97
N PRO A 143 -7.49 -0.20 9.14
CA PRO A 143 -8.76 0.38 9.61
C PRO A 143 -9.29 1.51 8.71
N PRO A 144 -10.59 1.88 8.78
CA PRO A 144 -11.17 2.89 7.91
C PRO A 144 -10.58 4.29 8.15
N ASP A 145 -10.80 5.19 7.19
CA ASP A 145 -10.49 6.63 7.26
C ASP A 145 -9.00 7.02 7.37
N PHE A 146 -8.06 6.15 6.98
CA PHE A 146 -6.63 6.47 6.89
C PHE A 146 -6.23 7.26 5.63
N VAL A 147 -7.14 7.33 4.65
CA VAL A 147 -6.96 8.08 3.41
C VAL A 147 -7.83 9.32 3.43
N LYS A 148 -7.21 10.50 3.30
CA LYS A 148 -7.93 11.76 3.23
C LYS A 148 -8.89 11.74 2.02
N ALA A 149 -10.16 12.06 2.28
CA ALA A 149 -11.25 11.99 1.31
C ALA A 149 -11.53 10.59 0.70
N GLY A 150 -10.89 9.51 1.18
CA GLY A 150 -11.10 8.16 0.64
C GLY A 150 -10.73 8.01 -0.83
N ALA A 151 -9.78 8.81 -1.33
CA ALA A 151 -9.40 8.84 -2.73
C ALA A 151 -7.90 9.14 -2.91
N GLY A 152 -7.38 8.83 -4.09
CA GLY A 152 -6.01 9.12 -4.48
C GLY A 152 -5.89 9.47 -5.96
N ALA A 153 -4.94 10.35 -6.28
CA ALA A 153 -4.61 10.75 -7.64
C ALA A 153 -3.89 9.61 -8.37
N TRP A 154 -4.44 9.17 -9.49
CA TRP A 154 -3.89 8.11 -10.33
C TRP A 154 -3.25 8.69 -11.59
N GLN A 155 -2.01 8.28 -11.85
CA GLN A 155 -1.25 8.66 -13.04
C GLN A 155 -0.94 7.41 -13.86
N LYS A 156 -1.86 7.03 -14.76
CA LYS A 156 -1.72 5.85 -15.64
C LYS A 156 -0.36 5.78 -16.33
N GLY A 157 0.11 6.89 -16.90
CA GLY A 157 1.39 6.96 -17.61
C GLY A 157 2.62 6.67 -16.75
N LYS A 158 2.53 6.86 -15.43
CA LYS A 158 3.59 6.52 -14.46
C LYS A 158 3.32 5.21 -13.71
N GLY A 159 2.10 4.66 -13.81
CA GLY A 159 1.68 3.53 -12.99
C GLY A 159 1.76 3.85 -11.51
N GLU A 160 1.34 5.05 -11.11
CA GLU A 160 1.50 5.55 -9.74
C GLU A 160 0.18 6.09 -9.19
N LEU A 161 -0.20 5.60 -8.01
CA LEU A 161 -1.28 6.12 -7.18
C LEU A 161 -0.68 6.95 -6.04
N ARG A 162 -1.16 8.18 -5.86
CA ARG A 162 -0.77 9.08 -4.76
C ARG A 162 -1.98 9.40 -3.91
N LEU A 163 -1.88 9.22 -2.60
CA LEU A 163 -2.96 9.53 -1.65
C LEU A 163 -2.40 10.30 -0.46
N ALA A 164 -3.23 11.15 0.15
CA ALA A 164 -2.86 11.87 1.36
C ALA A 164 -3.30 11.08 2.60
N ALA A 165 -2.39 10.89 3.56
CA ALA A 165 -2.71 10.34 4.86
C ALA A 165 -3.66 11.28 5.62
N SER A 166 -4.63 10.71 6.33
CA SER A 166 -5.50 11.47 7.24
C SER A 166 -4.81 11.72 8.60
N SER A 167 -5.53 12.32 9.55
CA SER A 167 -5.05 12.59 10.91
C SER A 167 -5.04 11.37 11.83
N HIS A 168 -5.46 10.19 11.35
CA HIS A 168 -5.54 8.97 12.15
C HIS A 168 -4.16 8.37 12.45
N ARG A 169 -4.04 7.77 13.65
CA ARG A 169 -2.86 7.04 14.10
C ARG A 169 -3.06 5.55 13.90
N GLY A 170 -2.04 4.87 13.39
CA GLY A 170 -2.05 3.43 13.10
C GLY A 170 -1.06 3.04 12.00
N TRP A 171 -0.33 3.99 11.42
CA TRP A 171 0.73 3.69 10.45
C TRP A 171 1.86 2.87 11.08
N MET A 172 2.04 2.94 12.42
CA MET A 172 3.00 2.10 13.15
C MET A 172 2.50 0.68 13.41
N ILE A 173 1.21 0.40 13.24
CA ILE A 173 0.60 -0.93 13.47
C ILE A 173 0.31 -1.63 12.14
N GLY A 174 0.04 -0.85 11.09
CA GLY A 174 -0.16 -1.34 9.73
C GLY A 174 -1.53 -0.94 9.20
N VAL A 175 -1.56 -0.50 7.94
CA VAL A 175 -2.75 -0.07 7.22
C VAL A 175 -2.85 -0.86 5.93
N VAL A 176 -4.02 -1.44 5.67
CA VAL A 176 -4.33 -2.08 4.38
C VAL A 176 -5.08 -1.09 3.52
N LEU A 177 -4.51 -0.70 2.39
CA LEU A 177 -5.09 0.17 1.38
C LEU A 177 -5.64 -0.68 0.23
N ARG A 178 -6.87 -0.41 -0.20
CA ARG A 178 -7.51 -1.12 -1.32
C ARG A 178 -8.02 -0.15 -2.38
N PHE A 179 -7.72 -0.45 -3.64
CA PHE A 179 -8.18 0.32 -4.79
C PHE A 179 -8.30 -0.58 -6.01
N ASN A 180 -9.14 -0.19 -6.96
CA ASN A 180 -9.40 -1.00 -8.15
C ASN A 180 -8.61 -0.46 -9.35
N LEU A 181 -7.95 -1.38 -10.05
CA LEU A 181 -7.38 -1.16 -11.37
C LEU A 181 -8.05 -2.09 -12.38
N THR A 182 -7.87 -1.80 -13.65
CA THR A 182 -8.26 -2.68 -14.76
C THR A 182 -7.00 -3.33 -15.27
N ASN A 183 -6.98 -4.66 -15.27
CA ASN A 183 -5.80 -5.43 -15.67
C ASN A 183 -5.38 -5.13 -17.11
N PRO A 184 -4.08 -5.28 -17.44
CA PRO A 184 -3.64 -5.41 -18.82
C PRO A 184 -4.53 -6.37 -19.62
N SER A 185 -4.78 -6.08 -20.90
CA SER A 185 -5.61 -6.91 -21.79
C SER A 185 -4.87 -8.14 -22.34
N ARG A 186 -3.57 -8.25 -22.08
CA ARG A 186 -2.71 -9.37 -22.49
C ARG A 186 -2.01 -9.96 -21.27
N PRO A 187 -1.62 -11.24 -21.31
CA PRO A 187 -0.79 -11.85 -20.28
C PRO A 187 0.46 -11.03 -19.96
N SER A 188 0.80 -10.96 -18.68
CA SER A 188 1.98 -10.26 -18.20
C SER A 188 2.51 -10.90 -16.92
N GLY A 189 3.82 -10.76 -16.70
CA GLY A 189 4.44 -11.08 -15.42
C GLY A 189 3.98 -10.13 -14.30
N PRO A 190 4.31 -10.45 -13.04
CA PRO A 190 3.98 -9.58 -11.91
C PRO A 190 4.71 -8.23 -12.01
N ALA A 191 4.05 -7.18 -11.54
CA ALA A 191 4.62 -5.84 -11.46
C ALA A 191 5.60 -5.71 -10.27
N SER A 192 6.68 -4.95 -10.48
CA SER A 192 7.59 -4.52 -9.40
C SER A 192 7.02 -3.27 -8.73
N VAL A 193 6.21 -3.49 -7.69
CA VAL A 193 5.53 -2.40 -6.97
C VAL A 193 6.45 -1.77 -5.93
N THR A 194 6.37 -0.46 -5.77
CA THR A 194 7.12 0.29 -4.76
C THR A 194 6.20 1.16 -3.91
N ALA A 195 6.59 1.41 -2.67
CA ALA A 195 5.94 2.37 -1.78
C ALA A 195 6.93 3.49 -1.40
N ARG A 196 6.45 4.73 -1.39
CA ARG A 196 7.21 5.93 -1.04
C ARG A 196 6.31 6.89 -0.25
N ALA A 197 6.88 7.73 0.61
CA ALA A 197 6.13 8.80 1.27
C ALA A 197 6.81 10.15 1.07
N PHE A 198 6.02 11.20 0.87
CA PHE A 198 6.45 12.57 0.71
C PHE A 198 5.85 13.45 1.81
N ASP A 199 6.45 14.61 2.02
CA ASP A 199 5.87 15.65 2.88
C ASP A 199 4.50 16.13 2.36
N GLY A 200 3.80 16.91 3.17
CA GLY A 200 2.45 17.40 2.82
C GLY A 200 2.38 18.29 1.58
N GLY A 201 3.53 18.80 1.10
CA GLY A 201 3.64 19.55 -0.16
C GLY A 201 3.91 18.68 -1.39
N ASP A 202 4.04 17.36 -1.21
CA ASP A 202 4.43 16.40 -2.25
C ASP A 202 5.76 16.74 -2.95
N GLN A 203 6.69 17.38 -2.24
CA GLN A 203 7.97 17.83 -2.81
C GLN A 203 9.14 16.96 -2.36
N ARG A 204 9.20 16.66 -1.05
CA ARG A 204 10.36 16.00 -0.46
C ARG A 204 10.01 14.57 -0.03
N PRO A 205 10.78 13.55 -0.43
CA PRO A 205 10.64 12.22 0.15
C PRO A 205 10.93 12.24 1.65
N VAL A 206 9.97 11.80 2.45
CA VAL A 206 10.15 11.52 3.87
C VAL A 206 10.56 10.07 4.06
N ILE A 207 9.91 9.14 3.37
CA ILE A 207 10.35 7.73 3.24
C ILE A 207 10.80 7.52 1.80
N LYS A 208 12.03 7.00 1.60
CA LYS A 208 12.54 6.64 0.27
C LYS A 208 11.72 5.51 -0.35
N ALA A 209 11.78 5.36 -1.68
CA ALA A 209 11.11 4.25 -2.36
C ALA A 209 11.62 2.90 -1.84
N ALA A 210 10.71 2.03 -1.42
CA ALA A 210 10.98 0.66 -1.01
C ALA A 210 10.18 -0.31 -1.90
N GLY A 211 10.78 -1.43 -2.28
CA GLY A 211 10.07 -2.50 -2.99
C GLY A 211 9.02 -3.14 -2.09
N MET A 212 7.83 -3.41 -2.64
CA MET A 212 6.77 -4.13 -1.94
C MET A 212 6.89 -5.62 -2.21
N ILE A 213 6.66 -6.45 -1.18
CA ILE A 213 6.66 -7.90 -1.29
C ILE A 213 5.33 -8.36 -1.89
N GLY A 214 5.37 -8.98 -3.06
CA GLY A 214 4.18 -9.50 -3.73
C GLY A 214 3.64 -10.77 -3.08
N SER A 215 2.32 -10.88 -2.94
CA SER A 215 1.63 -12.06 -2.39
C SER A 215 2.01 -13.34 -3.13
N THR A 216 2.28 -14.40 -2.38
CA THR A 216 2.58 -15.73 -2.93
C THR A 216 1.36 -16.63 -3.04
N GLU A 217 0.20 -16.16 -2.57
CA GLU A 217 -1.02 -16.96 -2.53
C GLU A 217 -1.46 -17.41 -3.94
N PRO A 218 -1.94 -18.65 -4.08
CA PRO A 218 -2.60 -19.07 -5.30
C PRO A 218 -3.88 -18.26 -5.49
N LEU A 219 -4.27 -18.07 -6.74
CA LEU A 219 -5.56 -17.49 -7.10
C LEU A 219 -6.13 -18.38 -8.20
N LEU A 220 -7.38 -18.84 -8.08
CA LEU A 220 -8.03 -19.73 -9.06
C LEU A 220 -7.12 -20.89 -9.52
N GLY A 221 -6.50 -21.60 -8.58
CA GLY A 221 -5.59 -22.72 -8.85
C GLY A 221 -4.22 -22.35 -9.44
N VAL A 222 -4.00 -21.07 -9.78
CA VAL A 222 -2.73 -20.60 -10.33
C VAL A 222 -1.78 -20.21 -9.21
N LEU A 223 -0.67 -20.94 -9.09
CA LEU A 223 0.42 -20.64 -8.13
C LEU A 223 0.87 -19.18 -8.25
N ARG A 224 0.95 -18.46 -7.12
CA ARG A 224 1.30 -17.03 -7.07
C ARG A 224 0.40 -16.15 -7.96
N GLY A 225 -0.87 -16.54 -8.13
CA GLY A 225 -1.85 -15.78 -8.91
C GLY A 225 -2.23 -14.44 -8.28
N ALA A 226 -2.02 -14.30 -6.97
CA ALA A 226 -2.27 -13.08 -6.22
C ALA A 226 -1.14 -12.03 -6.31
N GLN A 227 -0.06 -12.26 -7.07
CA GLN A 227 0.97 -11.25 -7.29
C GLN A 227 0.40 -10.05 -8.08
N PRO A 228 0.80 -8.80 -7.76
CA PRO A 228 0.22 -7.60 -8.35
C PRO A 228 0.43 -7.54 -9.86
N LEU A 229 -0.65 -7.29 -10.60
CA LEU A 229 -0.71 -7.17 -12.07
C LEU A 229 -0.11 -8.33 -12.84
N ARG A 230 0.06 -9.50 -12.20
CA ARG A 230 0.26 -10.73 -12.95
C ARG A 230 -1.06 -11.02 -13.66
N VAL A 231 -1.01 -11.11 -14.99
CA VAL A 231 -2.18 -11.39 -15.83
C VAL A 231 -2.01 -12.77 -16.46
N PHE A 232 -2.99 -13.63 -16.22
CA PHE A 232 -3.01 -15.01 -16.70
C PHE A 232 -4.33 -15.27 -17.44
N THR A 233 -4.27 -15.90 -18.62
CA THR A 233 -5.46 -16.09 -19.47
C THR A 233 -6.12 -17.44 -19.19
N PRO A 234 -7.38 -17.46 -18.71
CA PRO A 234 -8.17 -18.68 -18.64
C PRO A 234 -8.36 -19.33 -20.01
N ALA A 235 -8.25 -20.65 -20.09
CA ALA A 235 -8.45 -21.43 -21.29
C ALA A 235 -8.85 -22.88 -20.96
N PHE A 236 -9.53 -23.53 -21.90
CA PHE A 236 -9.60 -24.98 -21.93
C PHE A 236 -8.24 -25.53 -22.39
N THR A 237 -7.67 -26.45 -21.61
CA THR A 237 -6.48 -27.22 -21.99
C THR A 237 -6.86 -28.50 -22.73
N THR A 238 -8.07 -29.01 -22.47
CA THR A 238 -8.69 -30.11 -23.20
C THR A 238 -10.16 -29.77 -23.45
N ALA A 239 -10.66 -30.03 -24.65
CA ALA A 239 -12.08 -29.98 -24.99
C ALA A 239 -12.35 -30.94 -26.17
N ALA A 240 -12.85 -32.13 -25.87
CA ALA A 240 -13.10 -33.18 -26.85
C ALA A 240 -14.48 -33.80 -26.63
N MET A 241 -15.21 -34.04 -27.72
CA MET A 241 -16.54 -34.66 -27.69
C MET A 241 -16.50 -35.96 -28.50
N GLY A 242 -17.04 -37.03 -27.92
CA GLY A 242 -17.28 -38.32 -28.59
C GLY A 242 -18.75 -38.71 -28.53
N GLN A 243 -19.14 -39.71 -29.33
CA GLN A 243 -20.48 -40.30 -29.29
C GLN A 243 -20.42 -41.82 -29.30
N ALA A 244 -21.44 -42.46 -28.73
CA ALA A 244 -21.50 -43.93 -28.64
C ALA A 244 -21.97 -44.60 -29.95
N THR A 245 -22.90 -43.97 -30.70
CA THR A 245 -23.46 -44.57 -31.92
C THR A 245 -23.91 -43.53 -32.94
N PRO A 246 -23.69 -43.75 -34.26
CA PRO A 246 -24.25 -42.93 -35.33
C PRO A 246 -25.59 -43.48 -35.88
N ILE A 247 -26.14 -44.57 -35.34
CA ILE A 247 -27.31 -45.27 -35.92
C ILE A 247 -28.59 -44.47 -35.66
N ALA A 248 -29.40 -44.27 -36.70
CA ALA A 248 -30.66 -43.54 -36.62
C ALA A 248 -31.64 -44.19 -35.63
N ALA A 249 -32.39 -43.36 -34.90
CA ALA A 249 -33.38 -43.77 -33.89
C ALA A 249 -32.86 -44.67 -32.76
N SER A 250 -31.53 -44.80 -32.59
CA SER A 250 -30.90 -45.46 -31.45
C SER A 250 -30.56 -44.44 -30.36
N GLU A 251 -30.61 -44.87 -29.09
CA GLU A 251 -30.10 -44.03 -27.99
C GLU A 251 -28.61 -43.77 -28.18
N ASN A 252 -28.21 -42.50 -28.07
CA ASN A 252 -26.83 -42.07 -28.27
C ASN A 252 -26.35 -41.27 -27.07
N THR A 253 -25.19 -41.65 -26.53
CA THR A 253 -24.53 -40.94 -25.44
C THR A 253 -23.43 -40.07 -26.02
N LEU A 254 -23.50 -38.76 -25.76
CA LEU A 254 -22.42 -37.83 -26.06
C LEU A 254 -21.52 -37.67 -24.83
N THR A 255 -20.21 -37.82 -25.01
CA THR A 255 -19.22 -37.72 -23.91
C THR A 255 -18.29 -36.54 -24.14
N LEU A 256 -18.39 -35.53 -23.27
CA LEU A 256 -17.46 -34.40 -23.23
C LEU A 256 -16.33 -34.69 -22.24
N THR A 257 -15.09 -34.67 -22.74
CA THR A 257 -13.88 -34.64 -21.92
C THR A 257 -13.27 -33.25 -21.99
N LEU A 258 -13.09 -32.60 -20.84
CA LEU A 258 -12.51 -31.27 -20.78
C LEU A 258 -11.56 -31.10 -19.60
N ALA A 259 -10.66 -30.13 -19.73
CA ALA A 259 -9.77 -29.66 -18.67
C ALA A 259 -9.55 -28.15 -18.84
N VAL A 260 -9.32 -27.44 -17.74
CA VAL A 260 -9.10 -26.00 -17.69
C VAL A 260 -7.77 -25.69 -17.03
N ASN A 261 -7.17 -24.53 -17.34
CA ASN A 261 -5.92 -24.07 -16.73
C ASN A 261 -6.10 -23.15 -15.50
N VAL A 262 -7.34 -22.91 -15.10
CA VAL A 262 -7.71 -22.14 -13.90
C VAL A 262 -8.93 -22.81 -13.26
N ASP A 263 -9.09 -22.62 -11.95
CA ASP A 263 -10.30 -23.04 -11.27
C ASP A 263 -11.50 -22.20 -11.75
N LEU A 264 -12.64 -22.88 -11.97
CA LEU A 264 -13.91 -22.25 -12.29
C LEU A 264 -14.76 -22.20 -11.03
N ASP A 265 -14.88 -21.02 -10.42
CA ASP A 265 -15.62 -20.83 -9.18
C ASP A 265 -17.14 -20.76 -9.39
N ALA A 266 -17.87 -20.78 -8.26
CA ALA A 266 -19.32 -20.61 -8.21
C ALA A 266 -19.77 -19.38 -9.04
N GLY A 267 -20.79 -19.59 -9.88
CA GLY A 267 -21.30 -18.57 -10.81
C GLY A 267 -20.76 -18.70 -12.24
N CYS A 268 -19.71 -19.49 -12.48
CA CYS A 268 -19.32 -19.88 -13.84
C CYS A 268 -20.38 -20.80 -14.46
N ARG A 269 -20.64 -20.65 -15.78
CA ARG A 269 -21.55 -21.51 -16.53
C ARG A 269 -20.84 -22.16 -17.70
N LEU A 270 -20.75 -23.50 -17.70
CA LEU A 270 -20.37 -24.26 -18.88
C LEU A 270 -21.56 -24.29 -19.85
N THR A 271 -21.36 -23.83 -21.07
CA THR A 271 -22.37 -23.88 -22.13
C THR A 271 -21.88 -24.78 -23.26
N ILE A 272 -22.65 -25.79 -23.61
CA ILE A 272 -22.44 -26.62 -24.80
C ILE A 272 -23.52 -26.22 -25.80
N ALA A 273 -23.10 -25.66 -26.93
CA ALA A 273 -24.00 -25.19 -27.98
C ALA A 273 -23.82 -26.01 -29.27
N GLY A 274 -24.77 -25.89 -30.20
CA GLY A 274 -24.72 -26.61 -31.48
C GLY A 274 -25.20 -28.07 -31.44
N LEU A 275 -25.86 -28.48 -30.34
CA LEU A 275 -26.49 -29.81 -30.21
C LEU A 275 -27.82 -29.88 -31.01
N THR A 276 -27.80 -29.50 -32.28
CA THR A 276 -28.98 -29.50 -33.16
C THR A 276 -29.23 -30.89 -33.77
N GLY A 277 -30.49 -31.24 -34.03
CA GLY A 277 -30.86 -32.48 -34.73
C GLY A 277 -31.01 -33.72 -33.84
N GLY A 278 -30.69 -33.61 -32.55
CA GLY A 278 -31.04 -34.61 -31.53
C GLY A 278 -32.22 -34.13 -30.67
N ALA A 279 -33.02 -35.06 -30.17
CA ALA A 279 -33.99 -34.81 -29.11
C ALA A 279 -33.47 -35.44 -27.81
N PRO A 280 -33.36 -34.72 -26.69
CA PRO A 280 -33.00 -35.33 -25.41
C PRO A 280 -34.07 -36.36 -25.05
N SER A 281 -33.63 -37.58 -24.72
CA SER A 281 -34.52 -38.66 -24.27
C SER A 281 -35.02 -38.32 -22.86
N GLN A 282 -36.25 -37.77 -22.78
CA GLN A 282 -36.99 -37.43 -21.56
C GLN A 282 -36.43 -36.25 -20.72
N GLY A 283 -37.33 -35.62 -19.95
CA GLY A 283 -37.15 -34.33 -19.27
C GLY A 283 -35.90 -34.23 -18.40
N SER A 284 -35.26 -33.06 -18.45
CA SER A 284 -33.96 -32.74 -17.83
C SER A 284 -32.90 -33.77 -18.20
N ALA A 285 -32.15 -33.51 -19.28
CA ALA A 285 -31.04 -34.32 -19.76
C ALA A 285 -30.30 -35.02 -18.59
N ALA A 286 -30.44 -36.35 -18.51
CA ALA A 286 -29.79 -37.16 -17.49
C ALA A 286 -28.27 -37.08 -17.70
N LEU A 287 -27.66 -36.04 -17.13
CA LEU A 287 -26.22 -35.82 -17.13
C LEU A 287 -25.61 -36.84 -16.17
N SER A 288 -25.10 -37.95 -16.70
CA SER A 288 -24.23 -38.84 -15.93
C SER A 288 -22.85 -38.18 -15.84
N ALA A 289 -22.68 -37.36 -14.81
CA ALA A 289 -21.40 -36.79 -14.46
C ALA A 289 -20.43 -37.88 -13.95
N GLY A 290 -19.19 -37.90 -14.44
CA GLY A 290 -18.12 -38.64 -13.77
C GLY A 290 -17.96 -38.14 -12.32
N SER A 291 -17.37 -38.96 -11.44
CA SER A 291 -17.29 -38.67 -9.99
C SER A 291 -16.75 -37.28 -9.63
N LEU A 292 -15.82 -36.75 -10.43
CA LEU A 292 -15.25 -35.40 -10.27
C LEU A 292 -16.24 -34.27 -10.62
N TRP A 293 -17.12 -34.48 -11.61
CA TRP A 293 -18.15 -33.50 -11.95
C TRP A 293 -19.29 -33.51 -10.91
N ALA A 294 -19.66 -34.70 -10.42
CA ALA A 294 -20.67 -34.85 -9.38
C ALA A 294 -20.29 -34.12 -8.07
N SER A 295 -18.99 -34.06 -7.72
CA SER A 295 -18.52 -33.28 -6.57
C SER A 295 -18.55 -31.76 -6.77
N VAL A 296 -18.62 -31.28 -8.01
CA VAL A 296 -18.57 -29.83 -8.35
C VAL A 296 -19.97 -29.20 -8.37
N VAL A 297 -20.98 -29.93 -8.84
CA VAL A 297 -22.37 -29.40 -8.94
C VAL A 297 -23.16 -29.54 -7.63
N GLY A 298 -22.64 -30.29 -6.65
CA GLY A 298 -23.42 -30.74 -5.50
C GLY A 298 -24.51 -31.73 -5.94
N HIS A 299 -25.05 -32.53 -5.01
CA HIS A 299 -26.22 -33.38 -5.30
C HIS A 299 -27.45 -32.50 -5.55
N ALA A 300 -27.59 -31.99 -6.76
CA ALA A 300 -28.79 -31.35 -7.26
C ALA A 300 -28.98 -31.74 -8.73
N TRP A 301 -29.42 -32.98 -8.89
CA TRP A 301 -30.31 -33.41 -9.97
C TRP A 301 -31.45 -34.20 -9.32
#